data_AF-A0A924Q1U2-F1
#
_entry.id   AF-A0A924Q1U2-F1
#
_cell.length_a   1.000
_cell.length_b   1.000
_cell.length_c   1.000
_cell.angle_alpha   90.00
_cell.angle_beta   90.00
_cell.angle_gamma   90.00
#
_symmetry.space_group_name_H-M   'P 1'
#
loop_
_entity.id
_entity.type
_entity.pdbx_description
1 polymer ?
#
loop_
_entity_poly.entity_id
_entity_poly.type
_entity_poly.pdbx_seq_one_letter_code
_entity_poly.pdbx_strand_id
1 'polypeptide(L)'
;MRYVFAPTPVASVPVLGSADGFPVHRIYCVGRNYEEHAKEMGFTGREPPFFFMKPADAVLVVAAGETGSMPYPSLTKNLHH
;
A
#
# COMPACT_ATOMS: atom_id res chain seq x y z
N MET A 1 -11.19 -20.58 -18.97
CA MET A 1 -9.90 -21.06 -18.40
C MET A 1 -10.20 -21.99 -17.24
N ARG A 2 -9.42 -23.04 -17.04
CA ARG A 2 -9.48 -23.90 -15.84
C ARG A 2 -8.21 -23.63 -15.02
N TYR A 3 -8.37 -23.41 -13.72
CA TYR A 3 -7.26 -23.27 -12.79
C TYR A 3 -7.09 -24.57 -11.99
N VAL A 4 -5.86 -24.87 -11.59
CA VAL A 4 -5.55 -26.06 -10.78
C VAL A 4 -6.04 -25.93 -9.33
N PHE A 5 -6.32 -24.71 -8.87
CA PHE A 5 -6.97 -24.37 -7.60
C PHE A 5 -7.69 -23.02 -7.74
N ALA A 6 -8.54 -22.66 -6.77
CA ALA A 6 -9.27 -21.40 -6.79
C ALA A 6 -8.29 -20.21 -6.73
N PRO A 7 -8.38 -19.23 -7.64
CA PRO A 7 -7.51 -18.06 -7.59
C PRO A 7 -7.79 -17.23 -6.33
N THR A 8 -6.78 -16.51 -5.85
CA THR A 8 -6.95 -15.53 -4.77
C THR A 8 -8.04 -14.53 -5.15
N PRO A 9 -8.97 -14.20 -4.23
CA PRO A 9 -9.94 -13.14 -4.45
C PRO A 9 -9.25 -11.84 -4.87
N VAL A 10 -9.89 -11.09 -5.77
CA VAL A 10 -9.37 -9.80 -6.21
C VAL A 10 -9.39 -8.84 -5.03
N ALA A 11 -8.23 -8.29 -4.67
CA ALA A 11 -8.14 -7.24 -3.67
C ALA A 11 -8.95 -6.02 -4.15
N SER A 12 -9.79 -5.46 -3.28
CA SER A 12 -10.66 -4.33 -3.61
C SER A 12 -10.72 -3.33 -2.47
N VAL A 13 -10.89 -2.05 -2.80
CA VAL A 13 -11.13 -0.97 -1.84
C VAL A 13 -12.57 -0.45 -1.95
N PRO A 14 -13.21 -0.04 -0.85
CA PRO A 14 -14.58 0.46 -0.88
C PRO A 14 -14.69 1.79 -1.64
N VAL A 15 -15.82 2.01 -2.31
CA VAL A 15 -16.15 3.28 -2.96
C VAL A 15 -17.12 4.07 -2.09
N LEU A 16 -16.77 5.31 -1.73
CA LEU A 16 -17.64 6.15 -0.91
C LEU A 16 -19.00 6.37 -1.59
N GLY A 17 -20.09 6.06 -0.88
CA GLY A 17 -21.46 6.20 -1.39
C GLY A 17 -21.92 5.09 -2.33
N SER A 18 -21.14 4.01 -2.48
CA SER A 18 -21.56 2.80 -3.22
C SER A 18 -21.38 1.54 -2.36
N ALA A 19 -22.16 0.50 -2.67
CA ALA A 19 -21.95 -0.85 -2.16
C ALA A 19 -20.86 -1.61 -2.97
N ASP A 20 -20.39 -1.03 -4.07
CA ASP A 20 -19.38 -1.64 -4.95
C ASP A 20 -17.95 -1.43 -4.43
N GLY A 21 -17.06 -2.34 -4.81
CA GLY A 21 -15.62 -2.25 -4.58
C GLY A 21 -14.85 -1.87 -5.84
N PHE A 22 -13.76 -1.11 -5.69
CA PHE A 22 -12.82 -0.82 -6.76
C PHE A 22 -11.72 -1.90 -6.80
N PRO A 23 -11.59 -2.68 -7.89
CA PRO A 23 -10.60 -3.76 -7.97
C PRO A 23 -9.19 -3.19 -8.11
N VAL A 24 -8.31 -3.55 -7.17
CA VAL A 24 -6.91 -3.13 -7.14
C VAL A 24 -6.11 -4.00 -8.12
N HIS A 25 -5.51 -3.38 -9.13
CA HIS A 25 -4.65 -4.08 -10.08
C HIS A 25 -3.16 -3.98 -9.72
N ARG A 26 -2.63 -2.75 -9.59
CA ARG A 26 -1.23 -2.49 -9.25
C ARG A 26 -1.14 -1.33 -8.28
N ILE A 27 -0.25 -1.44 -7.30
CA ILE A 27 0.03 -0.37 -6.35
C ILE A 27 1.40 0.22 -6.72
N TYR A 28 1.37 1.45 -7.22
CA TYR A 28 2.58 2.24 -7.47
C TYR A 28 2.78 3.20 -6.31
N CYS A 29 4.00 3.21 -5.75
CA CYS A 29 4.38 4.07 -4.65
C CYS A 29 5.49 5.01 -5.10
N VAL A 30 5.44 6.26 -4.62
CA VAL A 30 6.45 7.29 -4.92
C VAL A 30 7.29 7.53 -3.68
N GLY A 31 8.59 7.28 -3.78
CA GLY A 31 9.57 7.57 -2.74
C GLY A 31 10.12 8.99 -2.87
N ARG A 32 10.39 9.64 -1.73
CA ARG A 32 10.99 10.99 -1.64
C ARG A 32 10.23 12.07 -2.42
N ASN A 33 8.90 12.03 -2.37
CA ASN A 33 8.06 13.02 -3.04
C ASN A 33 7.77 14.28 -2.19
N TYR A 34 8.39 14.38 -1.00
CA TYR A 34 8.29 15.53 -0.09
C TYR A 34 9.70 15.91 0.35
N GLU A 35 10.04 17.20 0.21
CA GLU A 35 11.40 17.71 0.47
C GLU A 35 11.84 17.48 1.92
N GLU A 36 10.97 17.75 2.89
CA GLU A 36 11.28 17.60 4.32
C GLU A 36 11.56 16.15 4.69
N HIS A 37 10.75 15.21 4.19
CA HIS A 37 10.97 13.78 4.41
C HIS A 37 12.23 13.28 3.70
N ALA A 38 12.55 13.80 2.52
CA ALA A 38 13.82 13.48 1.86
C ALA A 38 15.02 13.92 2.72
N LYS A 39 14.97 15.12 3.33
CA LYS A 39 16.00 15.64 4.24
C LYS A 39 16.09 14.83 5.54
N GLU A 40 14.96 14.46 6.15
CA GLU A 40 14.87 13.57 7.31
C GLU A 40 15.63 12.25 7.05
N MET A 41 15.49 11.72 5.84
CA MET A 41 16.14 10.48 5.41
C MET A 41 17.61 10.67 4.98
N GLY A 42 18.20 11.84 5.18
CA GLY A 42 19.62 12.14 4.89
C GLY A 42 19.93 12.55 3.45
N PHE A 43 18.91 12.96 2.67
CA PHE A 43 19.08 13.44 1.28
C PHE A 43 19.00 14.97 1.19
N THR A 44 19.34 15.52 0.03
CA THR A 44 19.32 16.98 -0.15
C THR A 44 17.92 17.54 -0.39
N GLY A 45 16.98 16.69 -0.82
CA GLY A 45 15.61 17.07 -1.19
C GLY A 45 15.50 17.63 -2.61
N ARG A 46 16.59 17.57 -3.39
CA ARG A 46 16.66 18.03 -4.79
C ARG A 46 16.72 16.87 -5.78
N GLU A 47 16.83 15.64 -5.29
CA GLU A 47 16.82 14.43 -6.10
C GLU A 47 15.41 14.16 -6.64
N PRO A 48 15.27 13.66 -7.88
CA PRO A 48 13.97 13.24 -8.40
C PRO A 48 13.33 12.13 -7.54
N PRO A 49 11.99 12.09 -7.46
CA PRO A 49 11.31 10.97 -6.84
C PRO A 49 11.56 9.68 -7.62
N PHE A 50 11.38 8.54 -6.95
CA PHE A 50 11.48 7.22 -7.58
C PHE A 50 10.24 6.38 -7.31
N PHE A 51 10.02 5.37 -8.16
CA PHE A 51 8.88 4.47 -8.05
C PHE A 51 9.28 3.11 -7.51
N PHE A 52 8.42 2.55 -6.68
CA PHE A 52 8.44 1.14 -6.29
C PHE A 52 7.01 0.60 -6.25
N MET A 53 6.86 -0.71 -6.06
CA MET A 53 5.55 -1.37 -6.12
C MET A 53 5.28 -2.18 -4.86
N LYS A 54 3.99 -2.35 -4.57
CA LYS A 54 3.46 -3.34 -3.63
C LYS A 54 2.52 -4.30 -4.37
N PRO A 55 2.44 -5.57 -3.98
CA PRO A 55 1.46 -6.48 -4.57
C PRO A 55 0.04 -6.03 -4.18
N ALA A 56 -0.95 -6.32 -5.02
CA ALA A 56 -2.31 -5.80 -4.85
C ALA A 56 -2.95 -6.25 -3.52
N ASP A 57 -2.61 -7.44 -3.05
CA ASP A 57 -3.06 -8.05 -1.80
C ASP A 57 -2.35 -7.50 -0.54
N ALA A 58 -1.37 -6.60 -0.69
CA ALA A 58 -0.79 -5.88 0.45
C ALA A 58 -1.67 -4.72 0.94
N VAL A 59 -2.76 -4.40 0.25
CA VAL A 59 -3.72 -3.39 0.71
C VAL A 59 -4.50 -3.91 1.92
N LEU A 60 -4.48 -3.17 3.02
CA LEU A 60 -5.33 -3.43 4.17
C LEU A 60 -6.49 -2.43 4.16
N VAL A 61 -7.71 -2.93 4.00
CA VAL A 61 -8.91 -2.09 4.00
C VAL A 61 -9.31 -1.78 5.45
N VAL A 62 -9.50 -0.50 5.75
CA VAL A 62 -10.02 -0.01 7.03
C VAL A 62 -11.25 0.83 6.71
N ALA A 63 -12.42 0.46 7.24
CA ALA A 63 -13.63 1.24 6.99
C ALA A 63 -13.57 2.59 7.72
N ALA A 64 -14.31 3.58 7.22
CA ALA A 64 -14.38 4.88 7.84
C ALA A 64 -14.90 4.78 9.28
N GLY A 65 -14.15 5.32 10.23
CA GLY A 65 -14.48 5.27 11.67
C GLY A 65 -14.05 3.99 12.39
N GLU A 66 -13.43 3.04 11.68
CA GLU A 66 -12.87 1.83 12.29
C GLU A 66 -11.37 1.95 12.54
N THR A 67 -10.89 1.22 13.54
CA THR A 67 -9.45 1.06 13.80
C THR A 67 -8.95 -0.17 13.04
N GLY A 68 -8.04 0.03 12.10
CA GLY A 68 -7.37 -1.05 11.39
C GLY A 68 -6.44 -1.86 12.30
N SER A 69 -6.37 -3.17 12.10
CA SER A 69 -5.39 -4.04 12.73
C SER A 69 -4.31 -4.43 11.72
N MET A 70 -3.12 -3.84 11.85
CA MET A 70 -1.97 -4.16 10.99
C MET A 70 -1.03 -5.14 11.72
N PRO A 71 -0.82 -6.36 11.20
CA PRO A 71 0.14 -7.29 11.77
C PRO A 71 1.57 -6.72 11.71
N TYR A 72 2.29 -6.80 12.83
CA TYR A 72 3.70 -6.42 12.87
C TYR A 72 4.55 -7.43 12.08
N PRO A 73 5.38 -7.02 11.10
CA PRO A 73 6.14 -7.95 10.28
C PRO A 73 7.18 -8.73 11.09
N SER A 74 7.32 -10.03 10.80
CA SER A 74 8.10 -10.96 11.62
C SER A 74 9.62 -10.75 11.58
N LEU A 75 10.15 -10.12 10.52
CA LEU A 75 11.59 -10.00 10.27
C LEU A 75 12.14 -8.58 10.45
N THR A 76 11.40 -7.69 11.12
CA THR A 76 11.91 -6.38 11.53
C THR A 76 11.70 -6.19 13.02
N LYS A 77 12.48 -5.31 13.63
CA LYS A 77 12.20 -4.71 14.96
C LYS A 77 11.99 -3.21 14.87
N ASN A 78 11.92 -2.71 13.63
CA ASN A 78 11.81 -1.32 13.29
C ASN A 78 10.91 -1.21 12.06
N LEU A 79 9.62 -1.13 12.35
CA LEU A 79 8.58 -0.72 11.41
C LEU A 79 8.29 0.72 11.79
N HIS A 80 8.44 1.68 10.87
CA HIS A 80 8.34 3.14 11.12
C HIS A 80 9.61 3.85 11.61
N HIS A 81 10.74 3.70 10.90
CA HIS A 81 11.35 4.95 10.45
C HIS A 81 10.55 5.45 9.26
#